data_AF-A0A0Q5BD48-F1
#
_entry.id   AF-A0A0Q5BD48-F1
#
_cell.length_a   1.000
_cell.length_b   1.000
_cell.length_c   1.000
_cell.angle_alpha   90.00
_cell.angle_beta   90.00
_cell.angle_gamma   90.00
#
_symmetry.space_group_name_H-M   'P 1'
#
loop_
_entity.id
_entity.type
_entity.pdbx_description
1 polymer ?
#
loop_
_entity_poly.entity_id
_entity_poly.type
_entity_poly.pdbx_seq_one_letter_code
_entity_poly.pdbx_strand_id
1 'polypeptide(L)'
;MTPLDTSSPLQHGALLSRIPQLVGFHPRESVVLVPVRDGAATGALRFDLPGGDPELSARAFLGALGRFGRADSVIAVLYADDPVRSGAVASALRARARETSLTSFEAIGAGPEPARIDDAGGGTLRQVRKAVAEQVDLLLDRHPRAELPGADRARVDALLRRTADGRVIPSGPELTAALIVSAQRPGWIEHALAILLAPRARAHQDHVVEAIARVADLAPRTERARVLVLLAAVHWSSGDSGSALQCAREAGRTDPHEEGARRLVAALEYGERSPWRFAHERAA
;
A
#
# COMPACT_ATOMS: atom_id res chain seq x y z
N MET A 1 -32.99 -18.04 -28.94
CA MET A 1 -31.81 -17.22 -29.29
C MET A 1 -31.50 -16.35 -28.08
N THR A 2 -30.62 -16.86 -27.22
CA THR A 2 -30.28 -16.29 -25.92
C THR A 2 -28.78 -16.00 -25.95
N PRO A 3 -28.32 -14.76 -25.76
CA PRO A 3 -26.97 -14.54 -25.29
C PRO A 3 -26.97 -14.77 -23.77
N LEU A 4 -26.04 -15.59 -23.32
CA LEU A 4 -25.79 -15.88 -21.92
C LEU A 4 -25.59 -14.60 -21.09
N ASP A 5 -26.28 -14.59 -19.97
CA ASP A 5 -26.01 -13.83 -18.77
C ASP A 5 -24.56 -14.08 -18.29
N THR A 6 -23.59 -13.24 -18.71
CA THR A 6 -22.21 -13.27 -18.20
C THR A 6 -21.56 -11.89 -18.24
N SER A 7 -22.20 -10.87 -17.64
CA SER A 7 -21.42 -9.75 -17.10
C SER A 7 -20.93 -10.21 -15.74
N SER A 8 -19.75 -10.84 -15.74
CA SER A 8 -19.10 -11.45 -14.59
C SER A 8 -19.33 -10.60 -13.33
N PRO A 9 -19.81 -11.19 -12.21
CA PRO A 9 -19.87 -10.46 -10.97
C PRO A 9 -18.43 -10.04 -10.69
N LEU A 10 -18.13 -8.74 -10.82
CA LEU A 10 -17.12 -8.16 -9.96
C LEU A 10 -17.67 -8.42 -8.57
N GLN A 11 -17.24 -9.56 -8.03
CA GLN A 11 -17.70 -10.21 -6.83
C GLN A 11 -17.95 -9.10 -5.82
N HIS A 12 -19.21 -8.78 -5.51
CA HIS A 12 -19.49 -7.73 -4.54
C HIS A 12 -18.70 -8.02 -3.26
N GLY A 13 -18.51 -9.29 -2.90
CA GLY A 13 -17.57 -9.73 -1.87
C GLY A 13 -16.11 -9.27 -2.06
N ALA A 14 -15.50 -9.41 -3.25
CA ALA A 14 -14.14 -8.94 -3.51
C ALA A 14 -14.02 -7.41 -3.50
N LEU A 15 -15.06 -6.69 -3.94
CA LEU A 15 -15.07 -5.23 -3.83
C LEU A 15 -15.26 -4.77 -2.38
N LEU A 16 -16.26 -5.32 -1.69
CA LEU A 16 -16.58 -5.01 -0.29
C LEU A 16 -15.40 -5.33 0.64
N SER A 17 -14.67 -6.41 0.38
CA SER A 17 -13.44 -6.76 1.13
C SER A 17 -12.27 -5.82 0.83
N ARG A 18 -12.24 -5.16 -0.33
CA ARG A 18 -11.21 -4.17 -0.70
C ARG A 18 -11.52 -2.77 -0.18
N ILE A 19 -12.77 -2.42 0.09
CA ILE A 19 -13.16 -1.09 0.55
C ILE A 19 -12.39 -0.63 1.81
N PRO A 20 -12.26 -1.45 2.88
CA PRO A 20 -11.46 -1.06 4.04
C PRO A 20 -9.99 -0.74 3.70
N GLN A 21 -9.44 -1.37 2.66
CA GLN A 21 -8.08 -1.12 2.18
C GLN A 21 -7.98 0.12 1.28
N LEU A 22 -9.10 0.51 0.63
CA LEU A 22 -9.19 1.71 -0.20
C LEU A 22 -9.37 2.96 0.65
N VAL A 23 -10.11 2.87 1.75
CA VAL A 23 -10.39 4.00 2.65
C VAL A 23 -9.49 4.04 3.89
N GLY A 24 -8.70 2.99 4.15
CA GLY A 24 -7.70 2.95 5.22
C GLY A 24 -8.20 2.44 6.59
N PHE A 25 -9.49 2.18 6.74
CA PHE A 25 -10.11 1.64 7.96
C PHE A 25 -11.44 0.95 7.61
N HIS A 26 -12.02 0.20 8.55
CA HIS A 26 -13.34 -0.41 8.33
C HIS A 26 -14.42 0.68 8.46
N PRO A 27 -15.13 1.03 7.38
CA PRO A 27 -16.12 2.08 7.44
C PRO A 27 -17.27 1.64 8.35
N ARG A 28 -17.69 2.53 9.24
CA ARG A 28 -18.86 2.40 10.09
C ARG A 28 -19.64 3.69 9.97
N GLU A 29 -20.96 3.59 9.95
CA GLU A 29 -21.83 4.77 9.84
C GLU A 29 -21.36 5.68 8.69
N SER A 30 -21.22 5.11 7.49
CA SER A 30 -20.58 5.77 6.36
C SER A 30 -21.11 5.33 5.00
N VAL A 31 -20.92 6.21 4.02
CA VAL A 31 -21.13 5.95 2.60
C VAL A 31 -19.78 5.95 1.91
N VAL A 32 -19.44 4.86 1.22
CA VAL A 32 -18.23 4.77 0.40
C VAL A 32 -18.61 4.77 -1.07
N LEU A 33 -18.12 5.74 -1.84
CA LEU A 33 -18.24 5.79 -3.28
C LEU A 33 -16.96 5.28 -3.93
N VAL A 34 -17.09 4.27 -4.79
CA VAL A 34 -15.99 3.69 -5.56
C VAL A 34 -16.20 4.02 -7.04
N PRO A 35 -15.49 5.03 -7.59
CA PRO A 35 -15.48 5.26 -9.03
C PRO A 35 -14.77 4.11 -9.75
N VAL A 36 -15.35 3.70 -10.87
CA VAL A 36 -14.83 2.65 -11.75
C VAL A 36 -14.63 3.23 -13.15
N ARG A 37 -13.44 3.01 -13.71
CA ARG A 37 -13.05 3.37 -15.08
C ARG A 37 -12.47 2.14 -15.76
N ASP A 38 -12.89 1.88 -17.00
CA ASP A 38 -12.44 0.72 -17.77
C ASP A 38 -12.57 -0.63 -17.00
N GLY A 39 -13.61 -0.73 -16.16
CA GLY A 39 -13.87 -1.92 -15.33
C GLY A 39 -12.99 -2.05 -14.08
N ALA A 40 -12.09 -1.11 -13.79
CA ALA A 40 -11.23 -1.10 -12.62
C ALA A 40 -11.59 0.03 -11.63
N ALA A 41 -11.59 -0.28 -10.34
CA ALA A 41 -11.75 0.72 -9.28
C ALA A 41 -10.54 1.67 -9.26
N THR A 42 -10.78 2.97 -9.39
CA THR A 42 -9.73 3.99 -9.48
C THR A 42 -9.42 4.67 -8.15
N GLY A 43 -10.26 4.45 -7.13
CA GLY A 43 -10.11 4.99 -5.79
C GLY A 43 -11.37 4.78 -4.96
N ALA A 44 -11.45 5.40 -3.79
CA ALA A 44 -12.67 5.44 -2.99
C ALA A 44 -12.79 6.78 -2.26
N LEU A 45 -14.01 7.27 -2.12
CA LEU A 45 -14.37 8.40 -1.26
C LEU A 45 -15.28 7.90 -0.16
N ARG A 46 -14.91 8.16 1.09
CA ARG A 46 -15.79 7.93 2.23
C ARG A 46 -16.39 9.24 2.69
N PHE A 47 -17.68 9.20 2.98
CA PHE A 47 -18.40 10.20 3.74
C PHE A 47 -19.00 9.54 4.98
N ASP A 48 -19.20 10.31 6.04
CA ASP A 48 -20.04 9.86 7.15
C ASP A 48 -21.49 9.74 6.68
N LEU A 49 -22.20 8.78 7.25
CA LEU A 49 -23.60 8.56 6.94
C LEU A 49 -24.39 9.76 7.50
N PRO A 50 -25.12 10.49 6.64
CA PRO A 50 -25.79 11.69 7.09
C PRO A 50 -26.94 11.34 8.03
N GLY A 51 -27.05 12.09 9.13
CA GLY A 51 -28.23 12.11 9.99
C GLY A 51 -29.29 13.15 9.57
N GLY A 52 -29.00 13.94 8.53
CA GLY A 52 -29.87 15.00 8.00
C GLY A 52 -30.46 14.68 6.63
N ASP A 53 -30.74 15.72 5.84
CA ASP A 53 -31.35 15.63 4.50
C ASP A 53 -30.54 14.70 3.54
N PRO A 54 -31.11 13.54 3.15
CA PRO A 54 -30.46 12.58 2.25
C PRO A 54 -30.23 13.12 0.83
N GLU A 55 -31.13 13.94 0.31
CA GLU A 55 -31.07 14.53 -1.03
C GLU A 55 -29.94 15.55 -1.14
N LEU A 56 -29.81 16.43 -0.14
CA LEU A 56 -28.69 17.37 -0.05
C LEU A 56 -27.35 16.63 0.05
N SER A 57 -27.31 15.58 0.86
CA SER A 57 -26.12 14.75 1.04
C SER A 57 -25.73 14.03 -0.25
N ALA A 58 -26.68 13.44 -0.96
CA ALA A 58 -26.44 12.78 -2.24
C ALA A 58 -25.87 13.75 -3.30
N ARG A 59 -26.39 14.98 -3.35
CA ARG A 59 -25.85 16.03 -4.22
C ARG A 59 -24.40 16.36 -3.89
N ALA A 60 -24.07 16.49 -2.61
CA ALA A 60 -22.70 16.77 -2.16
C ALA A 60 -21.75 15.61 -2.48
N PHE A 61 -22.15 14.36 -2.19
CA PHE A 61 -21.30 13.18 -2.37
C PHE A 61 -20.97 12.92 -3.84
N LEU A 62 -21.97 12.98 -4.73
CA LEU A 62 -21.74 12.81 -6.17
C LEU A 62 -21.02 14.02 -6.78
N GLY A 63 -21.23 15.23 -6.25
CA GLY A 63 -20.48 16.42 -6.66
C GLY A 63 -18.98 16.30 -6.36
N ALA A 64 -18.61 15.69 -5.24
CA ALA A 64 -17.22 15.48 -4.85
C ALA A 64 -16.44 14.55 -5.81
N LEU A 65 -17.12 13.64 -6.51
CA LEU A 65 -16.50 12.77 -7.52
C LEU A 65 -15.92 13.53 -8.71
N GLY A 66 -16.44 14.73 -9.02
CA GLY A 66 -15.90 15.55 -10.10
C GLY A 66 -14.42 15.89 -9.96
N ARG A 67 -13.86 15.80 -8.74
CA ARG A 67 -12.43 16.04 -8.45
C ARG A 67 -11.52 14.87 -8.87
N PHE A 68 -12.07 13.70 -9.20
CA PHE A 68 -11.34 12.49 -9.61
C PHE A 68 -11.29 12.31 -11.15
N GLY A 69 -11.73 13.31 -11.91
CA GLY A 69 -11.90 13.22 -13.36
C GLY A 69 -13.18 12.48 -13.76
N ARG A 70 -13.37 12.22 -15.06
CA ARG A 70 -14.56 11.50 -15.55
C ARG A 70 -14.56 10.05 -15.04
N ALA A 71 -15.56 9.68 -14.25
CA ALA A 71 -15.85 8.29 -13.92
C ALA A 71 -16.98 7.80 -14.84
N ASP A 72 -16.85 6.58 -15.36
CA ASP A 72 -17.88 6.01 -16.24
C ASP A 72 -18.98 5.35 -15.41
N SER A 73 -18.62 4.81 -14.25
CA SER A 73 -19.54 4.13 -13.33
C SER A 73 -19.13 4.32 -11.86
N VAL A 74 -20.09 4.16 -10.95
CA VAL A 74 -19.88 4.34 -9.51
C VAL A 74 -20.61 3.26 -8.72
N ILE A 75 -19.93 2.69 -7.73
CA ILE A 75 -20.52 1.77 -6.75
C ILE A 75 -20.53 2.45 -5.38
N ALA A 76 -21.72 2.61 -4.79
CA ALA A 76 -21.92 3.13 -3.45
C ALA A 76 -22.13 1.99 -2.45
N VAL A 77 -21.38 1.98 -1.37
CA VAL A 77 -21.51 1.01 -0.29
C VAL A 77 -21.86 1.72 1.00
N LEU A 78 -22.99 1.35 1.58
CA LEU A 78 -23.52 1.97 2.78
C LEU A 78 -23.28 1.05 3.98
N TYR A 79 -22.49 1.54 4.93
CA TYR A 79 -22.25 0.92 6.22
C TYR A 79 -23.11 1.64 7.25
N ALA A 80 -24.19 0.99 7.69
CA ALA A 80 -25.09 1.56 8.68
C ALA A 80 -25.70 0.46 9.53
N ASP A 81 -25.84 0.72 10.82
CA ASP A 81 -26.61 -0.15 11.70
C ASP A 81 -28.13 0.05 11.51
N ASP A 82 -28.52 1.20 10.96
CA ASP A 82 -29.91 1.57 10.66
C ASP A 82 -30.25 1.35 9.16
N PRO A 83 -31.06 0.33 8.83
CA PRO A 83 -31.46 0.03 7.45
C PRO A 83 -32.41 1.08 6.85
N VAL A 84 -33.18 1.79 7.67
CA VAL A 84 -34.11 2.83 7.20
C VAL A 84 -33.31 4.05 6.74
N ARG A 85 -32.37 4.50 7.57
CA ARG A 85 -31.49 5.63 7.25
C ARG A 85 -30.57 5.34 6.07
N SER A 86 -29.94 4.17 6.02
CA SER A 86 -29.15 3.77 4.84
C SER A 86 -30.01 3.59 3.59
N GLY A 87 -31.23 3.06 3.71
CA GLY A 87 -32.20 2.95 2.62
C GLY A 87 -32.57 4.32 2.01
N ALA A 88 -32.80 5.33 2.86
CA ALA A 88 -33.08 6.70 2.43
C ALA A 88 -31.90 7.30 1.66
N VAL A 89 -30.68 7.18 2.20
CA VAL A 89 -29.45 7.68 1.55
C VAL A 89 -29.15 6.96 0.24
N ALA A 90 -29.33 5.64 0.17
CA ALA A 90 -29.16 4.86 -1.06
C ALA A 90 -30.17 5.29 -2.13
N SER A 91 -31.41 5.58 -1.76
CA SER A 91 -32.45 6.02 -2.67
C SER A 91 -32.16 7.41 -3.23
N ALA A 92 -31.76 8.35 -2.37
CA ALA A 92 -31.34 9.69 -2.77
C ALA A 92 -30.12 9.67 -3.72
N LEU A 93 -29.12 8.82 -3.44
CA LEU A 93 -27.96 8.64 -4.31
C LEU A 93 -28.35 8.09 -5.69
N ARG A 94 -29.23 7.08 -5.75
CA ARG A 94 -29.72 6.54 -7.03
C ARG A 94 -30.51 7.59 -7.82
N ALA A 95 -31.36 8.37 -7.17
CA ALA A 95 -32.12 9.44 -7.81
C ALA A 95 -31.17 10.49 -8.39
N ARG A 96 -30.20 10.96 -7.60
CA ARG A 96 -29.25 11.98 -8.06
C ARG A 96 -28.31 11.48 -9.14
N ALA A 97 -27.88 10.22 -9.11
CA ALA A 97 -27.01 9.64 -10.14
C ALA A 97 -27.66 9.65 -11.54
N ARG A 98 -29.00 9.50 -11.62
CA ARG A 98 -29.76 9.59 -12.90
C ARG A 98 -29.72 10.99 -13.53
N GLU A 99 -29.40 12.02 -12.73
CA GLU A 99 -29.27 13.41 -13.18
C GLU A 99 -27.81 13.75 -13.57
N THR A 100 -26.91 12.77 -13.57
CA THR A 100 -25.49 12.91 -13.93
C THR A 100 -25.16 12.16 -15.23
N SER A 101 -23.94 12.34 -15.75
CA SER A 101 -23.46 11.66 -16.95
C SER A 101 -22.91 10.25 -16.70
N LEU A 102 -23.20 9.63 -15.56
CA LEU A 102 -22.74 8.28 -15.24
C LEU A 102 -23.46 7.24 -16.11
N THR A 103 -22.73 6.26 -16.61
CA THR A 103 -23.31 5.16 -17.42
C THR A 103 -23.94 4.08 -16.54
N SER A 104 -23.45 3.90 -15.32
CA SER A 104 -24.07 3.02 -14.32
C SER A 104 -23.81 3.50 -12.89
N PHE A 105 -24.78 3.23 -12.02
CA PHE A 105 -24.71 3.51 -10.60
C PHE A 105 -25.35 2.36 -9.81
N GLU A 106 -24.61 1.80 -8.87
CA GLU A 106 -25.09 0.76 -7.98
C GLU A 106 -24.98 1.22 -6.52
N ALA A 107 -25.98 0.88 -5.69
CA ALA A 107 -25.91 1.10 -4.25
C ALA A 107 -26.19 -0.20 -3.50
N ILE A 108 -25.25 -0.56 -2.63
CA ILE A 108 -25.21 -1.80 -1.84
C ILE A 108 -25.39 -1.41 -0.37
N GLY A 109 -26.42 -1.96 0.28
CA GLY A 109 -26.54 -1.89 1.73
C GLY A 109 -25.70 -2.99 2.37
N ALA A 110 -24.68 -2.63 3.15
CA ALA A 110 -23.99 -3.62 3.97
C ALA A 110 -24.92 -3.98 5.13
N GLY A 111 -25.46 -5.20 5.13
CA GLY A 111 -26.20 -5.75 6.28
C GLY A 111 -25.31 -5.92 7.51
N PRO A 112 -25.89 -6.27 8.68
CA PRO A 112 -25.13 -6.48 9.89
C PRO A 112 -24.10 -7.60 9.70
N GLU A 113 -22.90 -7.35 10.24
CA GLU A 113 -21.66 -8.14 10.25
C GLU A 113 -21.71 -9.55 9.62
N PRO A 114 -20.99 -9.83 8.51
CA PRO A 114 -20.75 -11.21 8.13
C PRO A 114 -19.86 -11.88 9.19
N ALA A 115 -20.32 -13.05 9.64
CA ALA A 115 -19.65 -13.88 10.65
C ALA A 115 -18.14 -14.00 10.38
N ARG A 116 -17.36 -13.93 11.48
CA ARG A 116 -15.91 -14.13 11.49
C ARG A 116 -15.56 -15.38 10.67
N ILE A 117 -14.98 -15.15 9.49
CA ILE A 117 -14.35 -16.21 8.69
C ILE A 117 -12.99 -16.46 9.36
N ASP A 118 -12.83 -17.63 9.94
CA ASP A 118 -11.50 -18.17 10.24
C ASP A 118 -10.84 -18.50 8.89
N ASP A 119 -10.12 -17.54 8.32
CA ASP A 119 -9.27 -17.75 7.14
C ASP A 119 -7.96 -18.41 7.57
N ALA A 120 -7.99 -19.74 7.63
CA ALA A 120 -6.80 -20.57 7.67
C ALA A 120 -5.98 -20.38 6.37
N GLY A 121 -5.13 -19.35 6.33
CA GLY A 121 -4.12 -19.13 5.30
C GLY A 121 -3.83 -17.67 4.96
N GLY A 122 -4.82 -16.78 5.01
CA GLY A 122 -4.69 -15.35 4.68
C GLY A 122 -4.67 -14.39 5.88
N GLY A 123 -5.14 -14.84 7.04
CA GLY A 123 -5.21 -14.05 8.27
C GLY A 123 -3.84 -13.67 8.84
N THR A 124 -2.86 -14.55 8.74
CA THR A 124 -1.53 -14.35 9.35
C THR A 124 -0.78 -13.17 8.74
N LEU A 125 -0.72 -13.06 7.41
CA LEU A 125 -0.01 -11.94 6.75
C LEU A 125 -0.71 -10.60 7.00
N ARG A 126 -2.04 -10.59 7.02
CA ARG A 126 -2.83 -9.39 7.34
C ARG A 126 -2.61 -8.94 8.79
N GLN A 127 -2.59 -9.88 9.73
CA GLN A 127 -2.29 -9.61 11.14
C GLN A 127 -0.86 -9.11 11.33
N VAL A 128 0.13 -9.71 10.63
CA VAL A 128 1.52 -9.27 10.67
C VAL A 128 1.65 -7.84 10.11
N ARG A 129 1.04 -7.52 8.97
CA ARG A 129 1.01 -6.15 8.41
C ARG A 129 0.42 -5.15 9.40
N LYS A 130 -0.70 -5.51 10.04
CA LYS A 130 -1.35 -4.67 11.05
C LYS A 130 -0.43 -4.44 12.25
N ALA A 131 0.17 -5.50 12.80
CA ALA A 131 1.09 -5.39 13.93
C ALA A 131 2.34 -4.56 13.60
N VAL A 132 2.87 -4.70 12.38
CA VAL A 132 3.98 -3.86 11.90
C VAL A 132 3.56 -2.39 11.83
N ALA A 133 2.38 -2.09 11.26
CA ALA A 133 1.89 -0.71 11.18
C ALA A 133 1.70 -0.07 12.57
N GLU A 134 1.10 -0.79 13.51
CA GLU A 134 0.96 -0.33 14.90
C GLU A 134 2.31 -0.04 15.55
N GLN A 135 3.34 -0.85 15.29
CA GLN A 135 4.69 -0.61 15.80
C GLN A 135 5.40 0.57 15.10
N VAL A 136 5.16 0.77 13.80
CA VAL A 136 5.67 1.94 13.07
C VAL A 136 5.07 3.22 13.65
N ASP A 137 3.76 3.26 13.85
CA ASP A 137 3.06 4.40 14.45
C ASP A 137 3.61 4.71 15.84
N LEU A 138 3.75 3.69 16.70
CA LEU A 138 4.32 3.83 18.05
C LEU A 138 5.75 4.42 18.04
N LEU A 139 6.57 4.05 17.06
CA LEU A 139 7.94 4.54 16.94
C LEU A 139 8.02 5.96 16.38
N LEU A 140 7.11 6.32 15.46
CA LEU A 140 7.03 7.67 14.88
C LEU A 140 6.40 8.69 15.85
N ASP A 141 5.37 8.29 16.59
CA ASP A 141 4.65 9.12 17.57
C ASP A 141 5.56 9.57 18.73
N ARG A 142 6.57 8.78 19.09
CA ARG A 142 7.52 9.13 20.17
C ARG A 142 8.33 10.40 19.87
N HIS A 143 8.53 10.76 18.60
CA HIS A 143 8.78 12.10 18.05
C HIS A 143 9.12 11.91 16.56
N PRO A 144 8.59 12.68 15.60
CA PRO A 144 8.87 12.53 14.16
C PRO A 144 10.34 12.77 13.77
N ARG A 145 11.18 13.21 14.74
CA ARG A 145 12.63 13.37 14.62
C ARG A 145 13.43 12.64 15.69
N ALA A 146 12.81 11.99 16.67
CA ALA A 146 13.53 11.28 17.73
C ALA A 146 14.38 10.19 17.11
N GLU A 147 15.64 10.07 17.51
CA GLU A 147 16.47 8.96 17.09
C GLU A 147 15.84 7.66 17.60
N LEU A 148 15.85 6.61 16.77
CA LEU A 148 15.58 5.26 17.25
C LEU A 148 16.50 4.99 18.45
N PRO A 149 15.99 4.41 19.55
CA PRO A 149 16.82 4.04 20.68
C PRO A 149 18.05 3.25 20.21
N GLY A 150 19.23 3.53 20.76
CA GLY A 150 20.48 2.92 20.30
C GLY A 150 20.46 1.38 20.30
N ALA A 151 19.70 0.78 21.21
CA ALA A 151 19.45 -0.66 21.26
C ALA A 151 18.71 -1.19 20.02
N ASP A 152 17.72 -0.45 19.51
CA ASP A 152 16.95 -0.84 18.33
C ASP A 152 17.78 -0.67 17.05
N ARG A 153 18.58 0.41 16.96
CA ARG A 153 19.55 0.57 15.87
C ARG A 153 20.55 -0.59 15.81
N ALA A 154 21.11 -0.99 16.95
CA ALA A 154 22.04 -2.12 17.02
C ALA A 154 21.37 -3.46 16.62
N ARG A 155 20.10 -3.65 16.97
CA ARG A 155 19.31 -4.83 16.56
C ARG A 155 19.04 -4.85 15.05
N VAL A 156 18.70 -3.71 14.46
CA VAL A 156 18.53 -3.58 13.00
C VAL A 156 19.85 -3.87 12.28
N ASP A 157 20.97 -3.32 12.73
CA ASP A 157 22.29 -3.61 12.18
C ASP A 157 22.63 -5.11 12.26
N ALA A 158 22.34 -5.76 13.40
CA ALA A 158 22.56 -7.18 13.58
C ALA A 158 21.68 -8.03 12.63
N LEU A 159 20.43 -7.61 12.41
CA LEU A 159 19.53 -8.22 11.43
C LEU A 159 20.12 -8.11 10.02
N LEU A 160 20.50 -6.90 9.58
CA LEU A 160 21.09 -6.68 8.26
C LEU A 160 22.36 -7.52 8.04
N ARG A 161 23.25 -7.58 9.04
CA ARG A 161 24.48 -8.40 8.96
C ARG A 161 24.19 -9.88 8.80
N ARG A 162 23.20 -10.40 9.53
CA ARG A 162 22.80 -11.81 9.46
C ARG A 162 22.05 -12.13 8.17
N THR A 163 21.23 -11.21 7.66
CA THR A 163 20.61 -11.32 6.34
C THR A 163 21.67 -11.37 5.25
N ALA A 164 22.70 -10.52 5.34
CA ALA A 164 23.88 -10.60 4.48
C ALA A 164 24.59 -11.97 4.57
N ASP A 165 24.62 -12.60 5.74
CA ASP A 165 25.17 -13.95 5.94
C ASP A 165 24.20 -15.09 5.50
N GLY A 166 23.12 -14.78 4.78
CA GLY A 166 22.15 -15.78 4.30
C GLY A 166 21.30 -16.43 5.41
N ARG A 167 21.31 -15.86 6.62
CA ARG A 167 20.58 -16.45 7.76
C ARG A 167 19.13 -15.96 7.74
N VAL A 168 18.20 -16.91 7.78
CA VAL A 168 16.78 -16.63 8.04
C VAL A 168 16.65 -16.14 9.48
N ILE A 169 15.99 -15.00 9.67
CA ILE A 169 15.63 -14.49 10.99
C ILE A 169 14.14 -14.25 10.99
N PRO A 170 13.39 -14.81 11.94
CA PRO A 170 12.04 -14.34 12.18
C PRO A 170 12.12 -12.88 12.62
N SER A 171 11.77 -11.96 11.73
CA SER A 171 11.59 -10.56 12.08
C SER A 171 10.20 -10.41 12.68
N GLY A 172 10.14 -10.23 14.00
CA GLY A 172 8.91 -9.79 14.67
C GLY A 172 8.45 -8.43 14.14
N PRO A 173 7.19 -8.05 14.40
CA PRO A 173 6.65 -6.76 13.96
C PRO A 173 7.47 -5.57 14.46
N GLU A 174 8.07 -5.66 15.65
CA GLU A 174 8.88 -4.61 16.27
C GLU A 174 10.17 -4.35 15.47
N LEU A 175 10.90 -5.42 15.11
CA LEU A 175 12.16 -5.29 14.40
C LEU A 175 11.95 -4.90 12.93
N THR A 176 10.85 -5.36 12.34
CA THR A 176 10.41 -4.95 10.99
C THR A 176 10.07 -3.46 10.98
N ALA A 177 9.30 -2.99 11.95
CA ALA A 177 8.97 -1.57 12.13
C ALA A 177 10.23 -0.72 12.37
N ALA A 178 11.16 -1.18 13.22
CA ALA A 178 12.42 -0.49 13.46
C ALA A 178 13.25 -0.31 12.18
N LEU A 179 13.29 -1.31 11.30
CA LEU A 179 13.94 -1.22 9.99
C LEU A 179 13.21 -0.21 9.09
N ILE A 180 11.88 -0.28 8.99
CA ILE A 180 11.06 0.65 8.19
C ILE A 180 11.29 2.10 8.64
N VAL A 181 11.27 2.35 9.96
CA VAL A 181 11.50 3.69 10.54
C VAL A 181 12.95 4.14 10.33
N SER A 182 13.90 3.21 10.37
CA SER A 182 15.31 3.51 10.06
C SER A 182 15.48 3.95 8.60
N ALA A 183 14.77 3.31 7.65
CA ALA A 183 14.79 3.69 6.24
C ALA A 183 14.30 5.13 6.00
N GLN A 184 13.47 5.67 6.89
CA GLN A 184 13.02 7.06 6.83
C GLN A 184 14.10 8.08 7.21
N ARG A 185 15.29 7.63 7.64
CA ARG A 185 16.38 8.53 8.03
C ARG A 185 17.32 8.86 6.88
N PRO A 186 17.76 10.14 6.76
CA PRO A 186 18.80 10.51 5.80
C PRO A 186 20.07 9.67 5.99
N GLY A 187 20.68 9.22 4.90
CA GLY A 187 21.93 8.46 4.93
C GLY A 187 21.80 6.99 5.36
N TRP A 188 20.61 6.53 5.79
CA TRP A 188 20.45 5.17 6.29
C TRP A 188 20.45 4.13 5.17
N ILE A 189 19.96 4.48 3.98
CA ILE A 189 19.98 3.56 2.82
C ILE A 189 21.43 3.23 2.47
N GLU A 190 22.30 4.22 2.43
CA GLU A 190 23.74 4.06 2.18
C GLU A 190 24.41 3.19 3.25
N HIS A 191 24.08 3.41 4.53
CA HIS A 191 24.54 2.57 5.64
C HIS A 191 24.06 1.12 5.52
N ALA A 192 22.77 0.92 5.23
CA ALA A 192 22.20 -0.41 5.06
C ALA A 192 22.82 -1.14 3.86
N LEU A 193 23.02 -0.45 2.74
CA LEU A 193 23.71 -0.98 1.58
C LEU A 193 25.15 -1.38 1.93
N ALA A 194 25.91 -0.55 2.67
CA ALA A 194 27.26 -0.91 3.10
C ALA A 194 27.32 -2.23 3.89
N ILE A 195 26.28 -2.56 4.65
CA ILE A 195 26.17 -3.83 5.38
C ILE A 195 25.73 -4.97 4.44
N LEU A 196 24.64 -4.77 3.70
CA LEU A 196 23.99 -5.78 2.85
C LEU A 196 24.83 -6.18 1.64
N LEU A 197 25.69 -5.27 1.21
CA LEU A 197 26.58 -5.42 0.07
C LEU A 197 28.02 -5.75 0.52
N ALA A 198 28.30 -6.04 1.79
CA ALA A 198 29.65 -6.46 2.17
C ALA A 198 30.14 -7.66 1.31
N PRO A 199 31.44 -7.80 0.96
CA PRO A 199 31.92 -8.86 0.04
C PRO A 199 31.49 -10.28 0.41
N ARG A 200 31.37 -10.57 1.72
CA ARG A 200 30.85 -11.83 2.28
C ARG A 200 29.38 -12.12 1.93
N ALA A 201 28.58 -11.09 1.66
CA ALA A 201 27.15 -11.18 1.41
C ALA A 201 26.80 -11.64 -0.01
N ARG A 202 27.77 -11.66 -0.92
CA ARG A 202 27.56 -11.98 -2.33
C ARG A 202 27.06 -13.41 -2.57
N ALA A 203 27.42 -14.34 -1.70
CA ALA A 203 26.96 -15.72 -1.80
C ALA A 203 25.44 -15.86 -1.56
N HIS A 204 24.79 -14.83 -1.02
CA HIS A 204 23.41 -14.88 -0.55
C HIS A 204 22.56 -13.70 -1.05
N GLN A 205 22.86 -13.16 -2.23
CA GLN A 205 22.14 -12.00 -2.78
C GLN A 205 20.63 -12.22 -2.91
N ASP A 206 20.20 -13.41 -3.36
CA ASP A 206 18.77 -13.74 -3.48
C ASP A 206 18.06 -13.69 -2.12
N HIS A 207 18.72 -14.16 -1.06
CA HIS A 207 18.19 -14.10 0.30
C HIS A 207 18.07 -12.66 0.81
N VAL A 208 19.04 -11.80 0.48
CA VAL A 208 18.98 -10.37 0.79
C VAL A 208 17.80 -9.72 0.08
N VAL A 209 17.65 -9.95 -1.23
CA VAL A 209 16.54 -9.43 -2.04
C VAL A 209 15.20 -9.88 -1.45
N GLU A 210 15.05 -11.18 -1.18
CA GLU A 210 13.80 -11.74 -0.64
C GLU A 210 13.48 -11.18 0.76
N ALA A 211 14.49 -11.01 1.62
CA ALA A 211 14.31 -10.42 2.93
C ALA A 211 13.86 -8.94 2.86
N ILE A 212 14.50 -8.13 2.01
CA ILE A 212 14.12 -6.71 1.87
C ILE A 212 12.75 -6.58 1.17
N ALA A 213 12.44 -7.43 0.19
CA ALA A 213 11.13 -7.50 -0.44
C ALA A 213 10.02 -7.81 0.57
N ARG A 214 10.24 -8.78 1.47
CA ARG A 214 9.32 -9.07 2.58
C ARG A 214 9.08 -7.85 3.47
N VAL A 215 10.13 -7.08 3.79
CA VAL A 215 9.98 -5.85 4.58
C VAL A 215 9.19 -4.80 3.82
N ALA A 216 9.44 -4.62 2.52
CA ALA A 216 8.67 -3.71 1.68
C ALA A 216 7.18 -4.11 1.59
N ASP A 217 6.88 -5.40 1.57
CA ASP A 217 5.50 -5.90 1.56
C ASP A 217 4.76 -5.77 2.89
N LEU A 218 5.51 -5.65 3.99
CA LEU A 218 4.96 -5.41 5.32
C LEU A 218 4.88 -3.93 5.70
N ALA A 219 5.61 -3.06 4.98
CA ALA A 219 5.63 -1.63 5.25
C ALA A 219 4.26 -0.97 4.97
N PRO A 220 3.81 -0.05 5.85
CA PRO A 220 2.63 0.76 5.54
C PRO A 220 2.88 1.64 4.31
N ARG A 221 1.80 2.04 3.64
CA ARG A 221 1.88 2.71 2.33
C ARG A 221 2.77 3.95 2.35
N THR A 222 2.73 4.74 3.41
CA THR A 222 3.46 6.01 3.53
C THR A 222 4.98 5.81 3.67
N GLU A 223 5.42 4.74 4.33
CA GLU A 223 6.85 4.47 4.57
C GLU A 223 7.46 3.50 3.53
N ARG A 224 6.60 2.78 2.80
CA ARG A 224 6.99 1.75 1.82
C ARG A 224 7.89 2.27 0.71
N ALA A 225 7.73 3.53 0.28
CA ALA A 225 8.51 4.13 -0.80
C ALA A 225 10.02 4.02 -0.54
N ARG A 226 10.48 4.34 0.67
CA ARG A 226 11.92 4.27 1.01
C ARG A 226 12.46 2.87 1.14
N VAL A 227 11.65 1.90 1.57
CA VAL A 227 12.07 0.50 1.59
C VAL A 227 12.21 -0.03 0.15
N LEU A 228 11.33 0.40 -0.77
CA LEU A 228 11.43 0.09 -2.18
C LEU A 228 12.67 0.73 -2.84
N VAL A 229 13.10 1.92 -2.41
CA VAL A 229 14.37 2.52 -2.84
C VAL A 229 15.56 1.66 -2.42
N LEU A 230 15.58 1.15 -1.18
CA LEU A 230 16.61 0.21 -0.74
C LEU A 230 16.59 -1.08 -1.59
N LEU A 231 15.41 -1.66 -1.81
CA LEU A 231 15.25 -2.87 -2.63
C LEU A 231 15.75 -2.66 -4.06
N ALA A 232 15.39 -1.53 -4.68
CA ALA A 232 15.85 -1.15 -6.00
C ALA A 232 17.38 -1.05 -6.07
N ALA A 233 18.00 -0.42 -5.07
CA ALA A 233 19.45 -0.31 -4.98
C ALA A 233 20.15 -1.67 -4.81
N VAL A 234 19.55 -2.60 -4.07
CA VAL A 234 20.05 -3.98 -3.96
C VAL A 234 19.98 -4.69 -5.31
N HIS A 235 18.83 -4.67 -6.01
CA HIS A 235 18.69 -5.25 -7.34
C HIS A 235 19.71 -4.70 -8.34
N TRP A 236 19.87 -3.37 -8.37
CA TRP A 236 20.80 -2.71 -9.29
C TRP A 236 22.26 -3.12 -9.03
N SER A 237 22.61 -3.32 -7.74
CA SER A 237 23.94 -3.75 -7.33
C SER A 237 24.23 -5.22 -7.64
N SER A 238 23.19 -6.06 -7.72
CA SER A 238 23.26 -7.44 -8.20
C SER A 238 23.29 -7.54 -9.73
N GLY A 239 23.14 -6.43 -10.46
CA GLY A 239 23.12 -6.39 -11.92
C GLY A 239 21.73 -6.56 -12.55
N ASP A 240 20.67 -6.65 -11.75
CA ASP A 240 19.29 -6.73 -12.22
C ASP A 240 18.68 -5.31 -12.34
N SER A 241 19.06 -4.60 -13.40
CA SER A 241 18.55 -3.25 -13.69
C SER A 241 17.04 -3.23 -13.97
N GLY A 242 16.46 -4.35 -14.42
CA GLY A 242 15.04 -4.46 -14.71
C GLY A 242 14.19 -4.40 -13.44
N SER A 243 14.48 -5.30 -12.49
CA SER A 243 13.80 -5.31 -11.18
C SER A 243 14.11 -4.05 -10.38
N ALA A 244 15.33 -3.50 -10.50
CA ALA A 244 15.68 -2.23 -9.90
C ALA A 244 14.78 -1.08 -10.39
N LEU A 245 14.57 -0.97 -11.70
CA LEU A 245 13.72 0.06 -12.29
C LEU A 245 12.26 -0.11 -11.91
N GLN A 246 11.77 -1.36 -11.85
CA GLN A 246 10.41 -1.65 -11.40
C GLN A 246 10.19 -1.18 -9.96
N CYS A 247 11.10 -1.52 -9.04
CA CYS A 247 11.03 -1.11 -7.64
C CYS A 247 11.11 0.42 -7.50
N ALA A 248 12.02 1.08 -8.22
CA ALA A 248 12.16 2.53 -8.18
C ALA A 248 10.92 3.28 -8.70
N ARG A 249 10.30 2.78 -9.78
CA ARG A 249 9.02 3.31 -10.28
C ARG A 249 7.86 3.04 -9.32
N GLU A 250 7.84 1.91 -8.63
CA GLU A 250 6.86 1.65 -7.58
C GLU A 250 7.02 2.58 -6.39
N ALA A 251 8.27 2.87 -5.98
CA ALA A 251 8.56 3.86 -4.96
C ALA A 251 8.01 5.24 -5.36
N GLY A 252 8.28 5.70 -6.59
CA GLY A 252 7.78 6.98 -7.09
C GLY A 252 6.25 7.05 -7.27
N ARG A 253 5.59 5.93 -7.57
CA ARG A 253 4.11 5.84 -7.55
C ARG A 253 3.53 5.92 -6.14
N THR A 254 4.29 5.42 -5.15
CA THR A 254 3.89 5.42 -3.74
C THR A 254 4.09 6.80 -3.12
N ASP A 255 5.23 7.43 -3.40
CA ASP A 255 5.54 8.81 -3.04
C ASP A 255 6.26 9.51 -4.21
N PRO A 256 5.56 10.38 -4.97
CA PRO A 256 6.16 11.16 -6.06
C PRO A 256 7.30 12.09 -5.60
N HIS A 257 7.33 12.46 -4.31
CA HIS A 257 8.32 13.34 -3.73
C HIS A 257 9.56 12.61 -3.21
N GLU A 258 9.58 11.28 -3.19
CA GLU A 258 10.75 10.50 -2.78
C GLU A 258 11.94 10.76 -3.74
N GLU A 259 12.99 11.38 -3.21
CA GLU A 259 14.15 11.84 -3.97
C GLU A 259 15.03 10.70 -4.49
N GLY A 260 15.28 9.68 -3.67
CA GLY A 260 16.01 8.48 -4.03
C GLY A 260 15.31 7.70 -5.14
N ALA A 261 13.98 7.62 -5.14
CA ALA A 261 13.21 6.99 -6.20
C ALA A 261 13.43 7.70 -7.56
N ARG A 262 13.30 9.03 -7.59
CA ARG A 262 13.54 9.82 -8.82
C ARG A 262 14.97 9.69 -9.32
N ARG A 263 15.95 9.76 -8.42
CA ARG A 263 17.37 9.62 -8.76
C ARG A 263 17.66 8.24 -9.36
N LEU A 264 17.13 7.17 -8.75
CA LEU A 264 17.31 5.80 -9.26
C LEU A 264 16.66 5.61 -10.62
N VAL A 265 15.42 6.08 -10.82
CA VAL A 265 14.74 5.99 -12.13
C VAL A 265 15.56 6.68 -13.20
N ALA A 266 15.98 7.93 -12.95
CA ALA A 266 16.80 8.68 -13.91
C ALA A 266 18.09 7.91 -14.25
N ALA A 267 18.87 7.51 -13.25
CA ALA A 267 20.16 6.85 -13.46
C ALA A 267 20.00 5.51 -14.22
N LEU A 268 18.97 4.73 -13.91
CA LEU A 268 18.67 3.46 -14.59
C LEU A 268 18.23 3.67 -16.05
N GLU A 269 17.43 4.70 -16.32
CA GLU A 269 16.97 5.03 -17.69
C GLU A 269 18.11 5.58 -18.57
N TYR A 270 19.07 6.30 -17.97
CA TYR A 270 20.29 6.74 -18.65
C TYR A 270 21.35 5.64 -18.80
N GLY A 271 21.09 4.43 -18.31
CA GLY A 271 22.03 3.31 -18.40
C GLY A 271 23.29 3.51 -17.56
N GLU A 272 23.20 4.28 -16.47
CA GLU A 272 24.32 4.46 -15.56
C GLU A 272 24.69 3.14 -14.88
N ARG A 273 25.93 3.07 -14.40
CA ARG A 273 26.37 1.94 -13.57
C ARG A 273 25.99 2.21 -12.13
N SER A 274 25.54 1.17 -11.42
CA SER A 274 25.25 1.30 -9.99
C SER A 274 26.48 1.86 -9.27
N PRO A 275 26.33 2.96 -8.48
CA PRO A 275 27.44 3.52 -7.71
C PRO A 275 27.88 2.57 -6.58
N TRP A 276 27.00 1.63 -6.22
CA TRP A 276 27.23 0.58 -5.23
C TRP A 276 27.67 -0.74 -5.87
N ARG A 277 27.81 -0.77 -7.20
CA ARG A 277 28.41 -1.89 -7.91
C ARG A 277 29.82 -2.04 -7.39
N PHE A 278 30.10 -3.21 -6.83
CA PHE A 278 31.45 -3.52 -6.37
C PHE A 278 32.44 -3.30 -7.50
N ALA A 279 33.57 -2.70 -7.16
CA ALA A 279 34.72 -2.47 -8.03
C ALA A 279 35.35 -3.80 -8.50
N HIS A 280 34.61 -4.61 -9.26
CA HIS A 280 35.09 -5.83 -9.90
C HIS A 280 35.48 -5.64 -11.37
N GLU A 281 35.34 -4.42 -11.90
CA GLU A 281 35.78 -4.11 -13.27
C GLU A 281 37.10 -3.30 -13.31
N ARG A 282 37.81 -3.12 -12.19
CA ARG A 282 39.15 -2.48 -12.17
C ARG A 282 40.31 -3.45 -11.93
N ALA A 283 40.06 -4.75 -11.91
CA ALA A 283 41.09 -5.78 -11.68
C ALA A 283 40.80 -7.09 -12.43
N ALA A 284 40.44 -6.98 -13.71
CA ALA A 284 40.50 -8.06 -14.69
C ALA A 284 41.20 -7.53 -15.94
#